data_AF-A0A1I2A3A5-F1
#
_entry.id   AF-A0A1I2A3A5-F1
#
_cell.length_a   1.000
_cell.length_b   1.000
_cell.length_c   1.000
_cell.angle_alpha   90.00
_cell.angle_beta   90.00
_cell.angle_gamma   90.00
#
_symmetry.space_group_name_H-M   'P 1'
#
loop_
_entity.id
_entity.type
_entity.pdbx_description
1 polymer ?
#
loop_
_entity_poly.entity_id
_entity_poly.type
_entity_poly.pdbx_seq_one_letter_code
_entity_poly.pdbx_strand_id
1 'polypeptide(L)'
;MRRMRNLFSMILLLVCLLVTVSAWAMPPEDGIYEKKDGSGNVTGRMFIITLRGKASETQEGFTMETSPGAPIIAMQALDGNGNVTEELATCYSWKTDTAGAGETGIRLRGETLQNAMQKYKKFTPEVFSTAFGQQVEFGFVNEGRANAYNCSDALNGEYVRNSSATNYYPLSVLLFVYEKTLNSQAFLNRGIAANTYSLSDEQEAGPWHGDYYVLNVSNQDRQDMWTVTAEKNLRIVMENHNRDYHFLFVRNNYHGDPSWVGITWGAFTGEAMTSVNALYLHRHITVFAPEMLENPDTFIRLTDFYSGEGPDAVTTNAMAVLVPEGNDTMRLGHANISDTGTIQFYKEMGRAEIKGEGVRIREEPNTNCAILGEKDTGYPLTVLGFVKEPGEKYGTYKWAKVQLDDGTVGYVSGQFIRGIDTPFD
;
A
#
# COMPACT_ATOMS: atom_id res chain seq x y z
N MET A 1 -13.06 -9.77 67.61
CA MET A 1 -12.89 -10.66 66.43
C MET A 1 -14.10 -10.65 65.49
N ARG A 2 -15.29 -11.20 65.81
CA ARG A 2 -16.37 -11.47 64.83
C ARG A 2 -16.76 -10.27 63.92
N ARG A 3 -16.97 -9.06 64.46
CA ARG A 3 -17.21 -7.83 63.66
C ARG A 3 -16.07 -7.48 62.69
N MET A 4 -14.82 -7.70 63.10
CA MET A 4 -13.63 -7.38 62.30
C MET A 4 -13.51 -8.30 61.08
N ARG A 5 -13.89 -9.58 61.22
CA ARG A 5 -13.92 -10.54 60.11
C ARG A 5 -14.97 -10.16 59.07
N ASN A 6 -16.15 -9.72 59.51
CA ASN A 6 -17.20 -9.21 58.60
C ASN A 6 -16.76 -7.94 57.85
N LEU A 7 -16.08 -7.01 58.53
CA LEU A 7 -15.55 -5.80 57.88
C LEU A 7 -14.49 -6.16 56.81
N PHE A 8 -13.58 -7.09 57.13
CA PHE A 8 -12.58 -7.57 56.17
C PHE A 8 -13.21 -8.31 54.98
N SER A 9 -14.22 -9.15 55.21
CA SER A 9 -14.97 -9.80 54.12
C SER A 9 -15.75 -8.80 53.26
N MET A 10 -16.32 -7.74 53.85
CA MET A 10 -17.04 -6.70 53.10
C MET A 10 -16.08 -5.83 52.28
N ILE A 11 -14.91 -5.46 52.83
CA ILE A 11 -13.87 -4.74 52.09
C ILE A 11 -13.30 -5.63 50.97
N LEU A 12 -13.05 -6.91 51.23
CA LEU A 12 -12.58 -7.85 50.19
C LEU A 12 -13.63 -8.02 49.08
N LEU A 13 -14.92 -8.11 49.42
CA LEU A 13 -16.00 -8.14 48.43
C LEU A 13 -16.06 -6.83 47.63
N LEU A 14 -15.85 -5.68 48.27
CA LEU A 14 -15.81 -4.37 47.62
C LEU A 14 -14.59 -4.24 46.69
N VAL A 15 -13.44 -4.78 47.07
CA VAL A 15 -12.24 -4.84 46.21
C VAL A 15 -12.46 -5.81 45.04
N CYS A 16 -13.10 -6.95 45.25
CA CYS A 16 -13.52 -7.83 44.15
C CYS A 16 -14.57 -7.16 43.24
N LEU A 17 -15.42 -6.27 43.76
CA LEU A 17 -16.36 -5.41 43.00
C LEU A 17 -15.69 -4.15 42.39
N LEU A 18 -14.43 -3.89 42.70
CA LEU A 18 -13.57 -2.93 41.99
C LEU A 18 -12.66 -3.65 40.97
N VAL A 19 -12.68 -4.99 40.97
CA VAL A 19 -12.05 -5.88 39.98
C VAL A 19 -13.12 -6.59 39.12
N THR A 20 -14.42 -6.30 39.30
CA THR A 20 -15.45 -6.72 38.35
C THR A 20 -15.31 -5.95 37.06
N VAL A 21 -14.61 -6.59 36.12
CA VAL A 21 -14.62 -6.27 34.68
C VAL A 21 -14.40 -4.77 34.43
N SER A 22 -13.13 -4.36 34.48
CA SER A 22 -12.65 -3.43 33.46
C SER A 22 -13.08 -4.00 32.12
N ALA A 23 -14.12 -3.41 31.50
CA ALA A 23 -14.61 -3.83 30.20
C ALA A 23 -13.43 -3.72 29.25
N TRP A 24 -12.93 -4.88 28.78
CA TRP A 24 -11.68 -4.93 28.03
C TRP A 24 -11.86 -4.03 26.80
N ALA A 25 -10.99 -3.02 26.69
CA ALA A 25 -10.99 -2.05 25.62
C ALA A 25 -11.18 -2.77 24.29
N MET A 26 -12.34 -2.64 23.65
CA MET A 26 -12.64 -3.33 22.40
C MET A 26 -12.02 -2.50 21.27
N PRO A 27 -10.90 -2.95 20.66
CA PRO A 27 -10.33 -2.21 19.54
C PRO A 27 -11.32 -2.23 18.37
N PRO A 28 -11.32 -1.21 17.50
CA PRO A 28 -12.19 -1.20 16.32
C PRO A 28 -11.92 -2.44 15.45
N GLU A 29 -12.94 -3.29 15.23
CA GLU A 29 -12.78 -4.52 14.46
C GLU A 29 -12.79 -4.23 12.96
N ASP A 30 -11.86 -4.82 12.21
CA ASP A 30 -11.80 -4.70 10.74
C ASP A 30 -13.09 -5.21 10.07
N GLY A 31 -13.65 -4.43 9.15
CA GLY A 31 -14.86 -4.81 8.39
C GLY A 31 -15.83 -3.68 8.12
N ILE A 32 -17.05 -4.06 7.73
CA ILE A 32 -18.13 -3.14 7.32
C ILE A 32 -19.25 -3.19 8.37
N TYR A 33 -19.75 -2.02 8.76
CA TYR A 33 -20.87 -1.83 9.67
C TYR A 33 -21.95 -1.00 8.99
N GLU A 34 -23.22 -1.28 9.29
CA GLU A 34 -24.38 -0.62 8.68
C GLU A 34 -25.20 0.13 9.72
N LYS A 35 -25.53 1.39 9.42
CA LYS A 35 -26.57 2.18 10.10
C LYS A 35 -27.88 1.99 9.32
N LYS A 36 -28.97 1.69 10.05
CA LYS A 36 -30.29 1.40 9.45
C LYS A 36 -31.37 2.33 9.99
N ASP A 37 -32.36 2.66 9.15
CA ASP A 37 -33.54 3.42 9.56
C ASP A 37 -34.54 2.54 10.35
N GLY A 38 -35.63 3.15 10.82
CA GLY A 38 -36.71 2.45 11.52
C GLY A 38 -37.51 1.45 10.67
N SER A 39 -37.24 1.38 9.36
CA SER A 39 -37.81 0.41 8.42
C SER A 39 -36.83 -0.74 8.10
N GLY A 40 -35.57 -0.64 8.54
CA GLY A 40 -34.49 -1.58 8.24
C GLY A 40 -33.63 -1.25 7.02
N ASN A 41 -33.89 -0.13 6.32
CA ASN A 41 -33.11 0.30 5.17
C ASN A 41 -31.72 0.79 5.61
N VAL A 42 -30.66 0.45 4.87
CA VAL A 42 -29.31 0.96 5.14
C VAL A 42 -29.26 2.44 4.76
N THR A 43 -29.04 3.31 5.74
CA THR A 43 -28.89 4.77 5.55
C THR A 43 -27.45 5.25 5.69
N GLY A 44 -26.54 4.39 6.15
CA GLY A 44 -25.11 4.63 6.08
C GLY A 44 -24.28 3.37 6.26
N ARG A 45 -23.03 3.43 5.79
CA ARG A 45 -22.00 2.42 6.03
C ARG A 45 -20.82 3.05 6.77
N MET A 46 -20.18 2.26 7.63
CA MET A 46 -18.89 2.56 8.23
C MET A 46 -17.94 1.42 7.88
N PHE A 47 -16.73 1.78 7.43
CA PHE A 47 -15.68 0.88 7.01
C PHE A 47 -14.51 1.07 7.98
N ILE A 48 -14.15 0.02 8.70
CA ILE A 48 -13.02 0.00 9.62
C ILE A 48 -11.91 -0.81 8.95
N ILE A 49 -10.74 -0.18 8.79
CA ILE A 49 -9.69 -0.65 7.89
C ILE A 49 -8.35 -0.68 8.62
N THR A 50 -7.88 -1.88 8.92
CA THR A 50 -6.52 -2.12 9.42
C THR A 50 -5.59 -2.28 8.22
N LEU A 51 -4.95 -1.20 7.81
CA LEU A 51 -3.88 -1.27 6.82
C LEU A 51 -2.57 -1.70 7.48
N ARG A 52 -1.71 -2.36 6.69
CA ARG A 52 -0.27 -2.47 6.97
C ARG A 52 0.49 -2.03 5.72
N GLY A 53 0.33 -0.75 5.39
CA GLY A 53 1.38 -0.07 4.65
C GLY A 53 2.65 -0.09 5.46
N LYS A 54 3.77 -0.31 4.77
CA LYS A 54 5.11 -0.25 5.34
C LYS A 54 5.50 1.23 5.41
N ALA A 55 6.31 1.63 6.39
CA ALA A 55 6.79 3.00 6.49
C ALA A 55 7.91 3.23 5.44
N SER A 56 7.52 3.54 4.20
CA SER A 56 8.44 4.09 3.21
C SER A 56 8.75 5.52 3.55
N GLU A 57 10.03 5.81 3.78
CA GLU A 57 10.54 7.11 3.41
C GLU A 57 10.43 7.17 1.89
N THR A 58 9.47 7.94 1.37
CA THR A 58 9.43 8.28 -0.06
C THR A 58 10.76 8.95 -0.48
N GLN A 59 10.97 9.23 -1.76
CA GLN A 59 12.17 10.00 -2.18
C GLN A 59 12.31 11.39 -1.50
N GLU A 60 11.25 11.87 -0.82
CA GLU A 60 11.22 13.10 -0.04
C GLU A 60 11.25 12.88 1.49
N GLY A 61 11.34 11.63 1.96
CA GLY A 61 11.39 11.26 3.39
C GLY A 61 10.02 11.13 4.08
N PHE A 62 8.92 11.07 3.34
CA PHE A 62 7.57 11.08 3.94
C PHE A 62 7.01 9.67 4.20
N THR A 63 7.05 9.25 5.46
CA THR A 63 6.34 8.05 5.92
C THR A 63 4.84 8.26 6.04
N MET A 64 4.05 7.22 5.76
CA MET A 64 2.61 7.21 5.99
C MET A 64 2.30 7.40 7.48
N GLU A 65 1.86 8.60 7.87
CA GLU A 65 1.51 8.98 9.26
C GLU A 65 0.19 8.32 9.76
N THR A 66 0.01 7.02 9.55
CA THR A 66 -0.86 6.19 10.39
C THR A 66 -0.01 5.61 11.52
N SER A 67 -0.27 6.01 12.77
CA SER A 67 0.36 5.40 13.94
C SER A 67 0.26 3.87 13.84
N PRO A 68 1.36 3.09 13.98
CA PRO A 68 1.32 1.66 13.67
C PRO A 68 0.21 0.89 14.41
N GLY A 69 -0.76 0.38 13.64
CA GLY A 69 -1.94 -0.32 14.14
C GLY A 69 -3.21 0.53 14.30
N ALA A 70 -3.16 1.85 14.09
CA ALA A 70 -4.33 2.71 14.08
C ALA A 70 -5.22 2.41 12.86
N PRO A 71 -6.49 2.00 13.06
CA PRO A 71 -7.38 1.74 11.94
C PRO A 71 -7.85 3.05 11.31
N ILE A 72 -8.04 3.01 9.99
CA ILE A 72 -8.78 4.05 9.29
C ILE A 72 -10.27 3.77 9.49
N ILE A 73 -11.02 4.82 9.83
CA ILE A 73 -12.48 4.79 9.81
C ILE A 73 -12.93 5.67 8.64
N ALA A 74 -13.68 5.07 7.73
CA ALA A 74 -14.36 5.78 6.66
C ALA A 74 -15.86 5.49 6.68
N MET A 75 -16.64 6.40 6.11
CA MET A 75 -18.09 6.35 6.20
C MET A 75 -18.74 6.81 4.90
N GLN A 76 -19.93 6.27 4.62
CA GLN A 76 -20.83 6.70 3.56
C GLN A 76 -22.21 6.99 4.15
N ALA A 77 -22.81 8.13 3.80
CA ALA A 77 -24.23 8.39 3.95
C ALA A 77 -24.96 7.98 2.66
N LEU A 78 -26.15 7.39 2.78
CA LEU A 78 -26.95 6.91 1.65
C LEU A 78 -28.31 7.63 1.57
N ASP A 79 -28.80 7.91 0.35
CA ASP A 79 -30.18 8.32 0.12
C ASP A 79 -31.16 7.13 0.20
N GLY A 80 -32.46 7.41 0.06
CA GLY A 80 -33.51 6.37 0.05
C GLY A 80 -33.48 5.40 -1.13
N ASN A 81 -32.58 5.61 -2.11
CA ASN A 81 -32.34 4.70 -3.24
C ASN A 81 -31.02 3.92 -3.06
N GLY A 82 -30.23 4.21 -2.03
CA GLY A 82 -28.90 3.64 -1.79
C GLY A 82 -27.74 4.40 -2.45
N ASN A 83 -27.97 5.57 -3.05
CA ASN A 83 -26.91 6.41 -3.62
C ASN A 83 -26.08 7.06 -2.51
N VAL A 84 -24.76 7.18 -2.70
CA VAL A 84 -23.88 7.86 -1.75
C VAL A 84 -24.10 9.38 -1.81
N THR A 85 -24.31 10.02 -0.66
CA THR A 85 -24.58 11.47 -0.54
C THR A 85 -23.51 12.25 0.22
N GLU A 86 -22.75 11.56 1.07
CA GLU A 86 -21.55 12.07 1.75
C GLU A 86 -20.58 10.90 1.96
N GLU A 87 -19.28 11.13 1.73
CA GLU A 87 -18.19 10.25 2.18
C GLU A 87 -17.31 10.97 3.19
N LEU A 88 -16.76 10.23 4.15
CA LEU A 88 -15.78 10.69 5.13
C LEU A 88 -14.67 9.64 5.28
N ALA A 89 -13.43 10.05 5.59
CA ALA A 89 -12.33 9.16 5.99
C ALA A 89 -11.39 9.86 6.97
N THR A 90 -10.88 9.11 7.95
CA THR A 90 -9.99 9.61 9.01
C THR A 90 -9.21 8.48 9.69
N CYS A 91 -8.12 8.81 10.39
CA CYS A 91 -7.35 7.88 11.21
C CYS A 91 -7.88 7.89 12.65
N TYR A 92 -8.14 6.72 13.25
CA TYR A 92 -8.64 6.62 14.62
C TYR A 92 -7.54 6.87 15.66
N SER A 93 -7.65 7.97 16.39
CA SER A 93 -6.80 8.34 17.53
C SER A 93 -7.50 7.94 18.84
N TRP A 94 -7.01 6.90 19.52
CA TRP A 94 -7.53 6.46 20.83
C TRP A 94 -7.54 7.62 21.84
N LYS A 95 -8.67 7.81 22.53
CA LYS A 95 -8.82 8.77 23.64
C LYS A 95 -9.12 8.07 24.97
N THR A 96 -9.86 6.96 24.92
CA THR A 96 -10.12 6.04 26.04
C THR A 96 -10.19 4.60 25.52
N ASP A 97 -10.38 3.65 26.44
CA ASP A 97 -10.58 2.23 26.17
C ASP A 97 -11.76 1.92 25.22
N THR A 98 -12.76 2.81 25.14
CA THR A 98 -13.99 2.61 24.36
C THR A 98 -14.34 3.79 23.45
N ALA A 99 -13.48 4.81 23.35
CA ALA A 99 -13.71 5.97 22.50
C ALA A 99 -12.42 6.54 21.91
N GLY A 100 -12.55 7.14 20.72
CA GLY A 100 -11.46 7.83 20.04
C GLY A 100 -11.98 8.90 19.08
N ALA A 101 -11.05 9.63 18.48
CA ALA A 101 -11.36 10.74 17.59
C ALA A 101 -10.64 10.62 16.24
N GLY A 102 -11.31 11.07 15.19
CA GLY A 102 -10.66 11.43 13.93
C GLY A 102 -10.18 12.88 14.00
N GLU A 103 -8.89 13.07 14.29
CA GLU A 103 -8.29 14.40 14.47
C GLU A 103 -7.93 15.10 13.16
N THR A 104 -7.81 14.34 12.07
CA THR A 104 -7.51 14.80 10.71
C THR A 104 -8.22 13.89 9.71
N GLY A 105 -8.79 14.44 8.64
CA GLY A 105 -9.55 13.62 7.70
C GLY A 105 -10.04 14.35 6.45
N ILE A 106 -10.67 13.58 5.57
CA ILE A 106 -11.25 14.03 4.30
C ILE A 106 -12.76 13.81 4.30
N ARG A 107 -13.46 14.72 3.62
CA ARG A 107 -14.90 14.66 3.35
C ARG A 107 -15.18 14.93 1.88
N LEU A 108 -16.13 14.20 1.31
CA LEU A 108 -16.69 14.43 -0.03
C LEU A 108 -18.20 14.60 0.12
N ARG A 109 -18.75 15.73 -0.33
CA ARG A 109 -20.19 16.02 -0.28
C ARG A 109 -20.61 16.97 -1.40
N GLY A 110 -21.89 17.00 -1.73
CA GLY A 110 -22.45 17.92 -2.74
C GLY A 110 -21.74 17.80 -4.09
N GLU A 111 -21.42 18.93 -4.71
CA GLU A 111 -20.72 18.98 -6.00
C GLU A 111 -19.36 18.26 -5.98
N THR A 112 -18.59 18.35 -4.89
CA THR A 112 -17.30 17.66 -4.76
C THR A 112 -17.48 16.14 -4.88
N LEU A 113 -18.51 15.57 -4.24
CA LEU A 113 -18.82 14.14 -4.36
C LEU A 113 -19.36 13.79 -5.76
N GLN A 114 -20.23 14.64 -6.33
CA GLN A 114 -20.77 14.41 -7.67
C GLN A 114 -19.68 14.42 -8.74
N ASN A 115 -18.68 15.29 -8.61
CA ASN A 115 -17.48 15.31 -9.46
C ASN A 115 -16.55 14.13 -9.14
N ALA A 116 -16.37 13.76 -7.88
CA ALA A 116 -15.56 12.60 -7.48
C ALA A 116 -16.13 11.25 -7.96
N MET A 117 -17.42 11.19 -8.29
CA MET A 117 -18.08 10.02 -8.89
C MET A 117 -18.21 10.11 -10.43
N GLN A 118 -17.62 11.13 -11.06
CA GLN A 118 -17.65 11.33 -12.52
C GLN A 118 -16.24 11.29 -13.12
N LYS A 119 -16.07 10.50 -14.19
CA LYS A 119 -14.84 10.42 -14.97
C LYS A 119 -14.45 11.81 -15.51
N TYR A 120 -13.15 12.12 -15.44
CA TYR A 120 -12.48 13.36 -15.86
C TYR A 120 -12.96 14.66 -15.19
N LYS A 121 -13.94 14.63 -14.28
CA LYS A 121 -14.29 15.81 -13.48
C LYS A 121 -13.21 16.06 -12.44
N LYS A 122 -12.73 17.30 -12.39
CA LYS A 122 -11.79 17.75 -11.36
C LYS A 122 -12.55 18.03 -10.06
N PHE A 123 -12.00 17.60 -8.94
CA PHE A 123 -12.51 17.88 -7.60
C PHE A 123 -11.36 18.03 -6.60
N THR A 124 -11.60 18.72 -5.50
CA THR A 124 -10.65 18.88 -4.39
C THR A 124 -11.38 18.44 -3.11
N PRO A 125 -10.86 17.48 -2.32
CA PRO A 125 -11.51 17.03 -1.11
C PRO A 125 -11.60 18.13 -0.07
N GLU A 126 -12.65 18.11 0.76
CA GLU A 126 -12.72 18.95 1.94
C GLU A 126 -11.87 18.31 3.04
N VAL A 127 -10.85 19.01 3.51
CA VAL A 127 -9.97 18.56 4.59
C VAL A 127 -10.45 19.13 5.92
N PHE A 128 -10.63 18.26 6.92
CA PHE A 128 -10.89 18.66 8.30
C PHE A 128 -9.72 18.30 9.22
N SER A 129 -9.57 19.08 10.30
CA SER A 129 -8.47 18.94 11.26
C SER A 129 -8.81 19.65 12.57
N THR A 130 -8.27 19.16 13.69
CA THR A 130 -8.29 19.87 14.98
C THR A 130 -7.60 21.23 14.88
N ALA A 131 -6.66 21.40 13.94
CA ALA A 131 -6.04 22.70 13.60
C ALA A 131 -7.01 23.70 12.95
N PHE A 132 -8.19 23.25 12.52
CA PHE A 132 -9.33 24.06 12.05
C PHE A 132 -10.49 24.09 13.07
N GLY A 133 -10.31 23.51 14.26
CA GLY A 133 -11.37 23.37 15.27
C GLY A 133 -12.40 22.29 14.95
N GLN A 134 -12.08 21.33 14.06
CA GLN A 134 -12.99 20.27 13.62
C GLN A 134 -12.44 18.88 13.99
N GLN A 135 -13.26 18.05 14.62
CA GLN A 135 -12.95 16.63 14.86
C GLN A 135 -14.21 15.79 14.68
N VAL A 136 -14.03 14.49 14.45
CA VAL A 136 -15.10 13.49 14.53
C VAL A 136 -14.80 12.52 15.67
N GLU A 137 -15.83 11.88 16.23
CA GLU A 137 -15.71 11.05 17.44
C GLU A 137 -16.39 9.69 17.24
N PHE A 138 -15.78 8.64 17.78
CA PHE A 138 -16.24 7.26 17.62
C PHE A 138 -16.26 6.51 18.96
N GLY A 139 -17.28 5.66 19.16
CA GLY A 139 -17.48 4.87 20.37
C GLY A 139 -17.64 3.37 20.09
N PHE A 140 -16.77 2.56 20.70
CA PHE A 140 -16.68 1.11 20.59
C PHE A 140 -16.95 0.45 21.95
N VAL A 141 -18.22 0.48 22.36
CA VAL A 141 -18.66 0.07 23.71
C VAL A 141 -19.13 -1.39 23.75
N ASN A 142 -19.58 -1.95 22.63
CA ASN A 142 -20.11 -3.31 22.52
C ASN A 142 -19.54 -4.00 21.27
N GLU A 143 -19.31 -5.31 21.37
CA GLU A 143 -18.83 -6.16 20.27
C GLU A 143 -19.72 -6.02 19.02
N GLY A 144 -19.12 -5.88 17.84
CA GLY A 144 -19.83 -5.70 16.59
C GLY A 144 -20.67 -4.42 16.48
N ARG A 145 -20.48 -3.41 17.35
CA ARG A 145 -21.18 -2.12 17.32
C ARG A 145 -20.23 -0.93 17.38
N ALA A 146 -20.51 0.07 16.56
CA ALA A 146 -19.79 1.34 16.51
C ALA A 146 -20.78 2.49 16.61
N ASN A 147 -20.43 3.56 17.30
CA ASN A 147 -21.18 4.82 17.30
C ASN A 147 -20.33 5.92 16.68
N ALA A 148 -20.94 6.81 15.90
CA ALA A 148 -20.30 7.99 15.32
C ALA A 148 -20.98 9.28 15.82
N TYR A 149 -20.16 10.26 16.16
CA TYR A 149 -20.57 11.57 16.66
C TYR A 149 -19.75 12.67 15.97
N ASN A 150 -20.32 13.87 15.86
CA ASN A 150 -19.72 15.04 15.23
C ASN A 150 -19.31 14.86 13.74
N CYS A 151 -19.71 13.76 13.10
CA CYS A 151 -19.52 13.53 11.66
C CYS A 151 -20.45 14.43 10.83
N SER A 152 -21.75 14.15 10.83
CA SER A 152 -22.84 14.93 10.21
C SER A 152 -24.19 14.35 10.66
N ASP A 153 -25.31 15.03 10.45
CA ASP A 153 -26.64 14.46 10.79
C ASP A 153 -26.93 13.15 10.03
N ALA A 154 -26.39 13.00 8.82
CA ALA A 154 -26.50 11.79 8.03
C ALA A 154 -25.57 10.66 8.54
N LEU A 155 -24.36 10.99 9.00
CA LEU A 155 -23.35 10.03 9.46
C LEU A 155 -23.39 9.72 10.97
N ASN A 156 -24.02 10.55 11.81
CA ASN A 156 -24.07 10.34 13.25
C ASN A 156 -25.01 9.19 13.64
N GLY A 157 -24.71 8.48 14.73
CA GLY A 157 -25.54 7.41 15.29
C GLY A 157 -24.86 6.04 15.36
N GLU A 158 -25.65 4.99 15.60
CA GLU A 158 -25.17 3.61 15.76
C GLU A 158 -25.07 2.86 14.41
N TYR A 159 -24.00 2.08 14.27
CA TYR A 159 -23.68 1.19 13.17
C TYR A 159 -23.44 -0.22 13.72
N VAL A 160 -23.96 -1.25 13.05
CA VAL A 160 -23.84 -2.66 13.46
C VAL A 160 -23.07 -3.46 12.41
N ARG A 161 -22.08 -4.25 12.83
CA ARG A 161 -21.17 -5.02 11.96
C ARG A 161 -21.95 -5.99 11.08
N ASN A 162 -21.74 -5.94 9.78
CA ASN A 162 -22.31 -6.85 8.80
C ASN A 162 -21.18 -7.71 8.20
N SER A 163 -20.98 -8.91 8.76
CA SER A 163 -19.94 -9.84 8.34
C SER A 163 -20.17 -10.50 6.97
N SER A 164 -21.32 -10.26 6.31
CA SER A 164 -21.59 -10.70 4.94
C SER A 164 -21.53 -9.58 3.90
N ALA A 165 -21.23 -8.34 4.31
CA ALA A 165 -21.11 -7.21 3.39
C ALA A 165 -19.79 -7.29 2.59
N THR A 166 -19.90 -7.18 1.26
CA THR A 166 -18.78 -7.20 0.31
C THR A 166 -18.68 -5.89 -0.48
N ASN A 167 -19.05 -4.77 0.13
CA ASN A 167 -19.02 -3.47 -0.53
C ASN A 167 -17.58 -2.96 -0.69
N TYR A 168 -17.28 -2.41 -1.85
CA TYR A 168 -16.08 -1.61 -2.08
C TYR A 168 -15.96 -0.47 -1.06
N TYR A 169 -14.72 -0.13 -0.71
CA TYR A 169 -14.42 0.91 0.27
C TYR A 169 -14.54 2.30 -0.40
N PRO A 170 -14.96 3.34 0.35
CA PRO A 170 -15.22 4.66 -0.21
C PRO A 170 -13.94 5.34 -0.75
N LEU A 171 -14.12 6.16 -1.78
CA LEU A 171 -13.02 6.89 -2.43
C LEU A 171 -12.32 7.85 -1.46
N SER A 172 -13.06 8.36 -0.46
CA SER A 172 -12.51 9.15 0.65
C SER A 172 -11.29 8.50 1.33
N VAL A 173 -11.21 7.18 1.44
CA VAL A 173 -10.06 6.48 2.05
C VAL A 173 -8.80 6.67 1.23
N LEU A 174 -8.89 6.43 -0.08
CA LEU A 174 -7.74 6.49 -0.98
C LEU A 174 -7.14 7.90 -0.98
N LEU A 175 -8.02 8.90 -1.06
CA LEU A 175 -7.65 10.31 -0.94
C LEU A 175 -7.02 10.59 0.44
N PHE A 176 -7.60 10.08 1.53
CA PHE A 176 -7.11 10.35 2.87
C PHE A 176 -5.71 9.80 3.10
N VAL A 177 -5.44 8.54 2.71
CA VAL A 177 -4.11 7.95 2.89
C VAL A 177 -3.07 8.65 2.00
N TYR A 178 -3.43 8.95 0.76
CA TYR A 178 -2.54 9.67 -0.16
C TYR A 178 -2.20 11.07 0.37
N GLU A 179 -3.20 11.89 0.72
CA GLU A 179 -2.96 13.25 1.25
C GLU A 179 -2.20 13.19 2.58
N LYS A 180 -2.51 12.22 3.46
CA LYS A 180 -1.83 12.06 4.75
C LYS A 180 -0.36 11.65 4.60
N THR A 181 -0.01 10.96 3.52
CA THR A 181 1.37 10.54 3.21
C THR A 181 2.15 11.61 2.46
N LEU A 182 1.60 12.17 1.38
CA LEU A 182 2.32 13.01 0.41
C LEU A 182 1.99 14.51 0.52
N ASN A 183 1.01 14.89 1.35
CA ASN A 183 0.57 16.27 1.54
C ASN A 183 0.11 16.53 2.99
N SER A 184 0.82 15.97 3.97
CA SER A 184 0.47 16.06 5.41
C SER A 184 0.25 17.50 5.90
N GLN A 185 0.86 18.48 5.22
CA GLN A 185 0.78 19.91 5.53
C GLN A 185 -0.62 20.51 5.34
N ALA A 186 -1.44 19.96 4.43
CA ALA A 186 -2.83 20.39 4.23
C ALA A 186 -3.69 20.23 5.49
N PHE A 187 -3.38 19.26 6.36
CA PHE A 187 -4.06 19.04 7.63
C PHE A 187 -3.54 19.93 8.78
N LEU A 188 -2.44 20.66 8.58
CA LEU A 188 -1.72 21.41 9.64
C LEU A 188 -2.01 22.92 9.65
N ASN A 189 -2.95 23.40 8.84
CA ASN A 189 -3.28 24.84 8.70
C ASN A 189 -2.07 25.70 8.31
N ARG A 190 -1.21 25.16 7.42
CA ARG A 190 0.05 25.80 6.96
C ARG A 190 -0.08 26.57 5.64
N GLY A 191 -1.31 26.87 5.21
CA GLY A 191 -1.60 27.58 3.95
C GLY A 191 -1.50 26.73 2.68
N ILE A 192 -1.12 25.46 2.78
CA ILE A 192 -1.10 24.49 1.68
C ILE A 192 -2.49 23.88 1.51
N ALA A 193 -2.96 23.76 0.28
CA ALA A 193 -4.26 23.19 -0.07
C ALA A 193 -4.19 21.65 -0.23
N ALA A 194 -5.36 21.02 -0.23
CA ALA A 194 -5.51 19.65 -0.74
C ALA A 194 -5.18 19.58 -2.24
N ASN A 195 -4.73 18.42 -2.70
CA ASN A 195 -4.51 18.16 -4.12
C ASN A 195 -5.83 18.19 -4.91
N THR A 196 -5.72 18.41 -6.22
CA THR A 196 -6.87 18.32 -7.14
C THR A 196 -6.83 16.98 -7.86
N TYR A 197 -7.95 16.26 -7.86
CA TYR A 197 -8.09 14.90 -8.36
C TYR A 197 -9.05 14.83 -9.55
N SER A 198 -8.89 13.82 -10.39
CA SER A 198 -9.97 13.33 -11.25
C SER A 198 -9.85 11.81 -11.44
N LEU A 199 -10.98 11.10 -11.47
CA LEU A 199 -11.01 9.72 -11.94
C LEU A 199 -10.69 9.70 -13.44
N SER A 200 -9.80 8.82 -13.89
CA SER A 200 -9.64 8.51 -15.32
C SER A 200 -10.49 7.32 -15.73
N ASP A 201 -10.52 7.03 -17.02
CA ASP A 201 -10.69 5.65 -17.47
C ASP A 201 -9.42 4.82 -17.20
N GLU A 202 -9.60 3.54 -16.95
CA GLU A 202 -8.70 2.52 -17.50
C GLU A 202 -9.01 2.45 -19.00
N GLN A 203 -8.00 2.56 -19.89
CA GLN A 203 -8.21 2.84 -21.33
C GLN A 203 -9.24 1.89 -21.97
N GLU A 204 -9.97 2.36 -22.99
CA GLU A 204 -11.20 1.74 -23.54
C GLU A 204 -11.05 0.34 -24.19
N ALA A 205 -9.99 -0.41 -23.90
CA ALA A 205 -9.78 -1.80 -24.29
C ALA A 205 -10.26 -2.77 -23.19
N GLY A 206 -10.76 -3.94 -23.64
CA GLY A 206 -10.80 -5.15 -22.83
C GLY A 206 -11.97 -5.34 -21.84
N PRO A 207 -12.34 -6.61 -21.55
CA PRO A 207 -13.41 -6.98 -20.63
C PRO A 207 -12.90 -7.13 -19.19
N TRP A 208 -12.53 -6.03 -18.55
CA TRP A 208 -11.82 -6.07 -17.27
C TRP A 208 -12.71 -6.06 -16.02
N HIS A 209 -12.22 -6.72 -14.97
CA HIS A 209 -12.82 -6.68 -13.64
C HIS A 209 -12.63 -5.29 -13.03
N GLY A 210 -13.63 -4.42 -13.22
CA GLY A 210 -13.63 -2.98 -12.90
C GLY A 210 -13.59 -2.64 -11.41
N ASP A 211 -12.66 -3.24 -10.68
CA ASP A 211 -12.49 -3.21 -9.23
C ASP A 211 -11.30 -2.33 -8.83
N TYR A 212 -10.97 -1.32 -9.65
CA TYR A 212 -9.91 -0.35 -9.39
C TYR A 212 -10.40 1.11 -9.38
N TYR A 213 -9.69 1.95 -8.65
CA TYR A 213 -9.70 3.41 -8.79
C TYR A 213 -8.41 3.81 -9.50
N VAL A 214 -8.52 4.63 -10.55
CA VAL A 214 -7.39 5.33 -11.16
C VAL A 214 -7.64 6.83 -11.02
N LEU A 215 -6.76 7.50 -10.27
CA LEU A 215 -6.82 8.93 -9.99
C LEU A 215 -5.64 9.63 -10.65
N ASN A 216 -5.93 10.60 -11.52
CA ASN A 216 -4.95 11.63 -11.85
C ASN A 216 -4.89 12.61 -10.69
N VAL A 217 -3.70 12.88 -10.18
CA VAL A 217 -3.45 13.84 -9.10
C VAL A 217 -2.69 15.03 -9.65
N SER A 218 -3.18 16.23 -9.34
CA SER A 218 -2.61 17.52 -9.67
C SER A 218 -2.43 18.29 -8.38
N ASN A 219 -1.18 18.41 -7.93
CA ASN A 219 -0.81 19.42 -6.93
C ASN A 219 -0.93 20.82 -7.57
N GLN A 220 -1.04 21.87 -6.75
CA GLN A 220 -0.99 23.25 -7.24
C GLN A 220 0.46 23.81 -7.24
N ASP A 221 1.33 23.26 -6.39
CA ASP A 221 2.72 23.67 -6.21
C ASP A 221 3.75 22.75 -6.91
N ARG A 222 3.32 21.59 -7.44
CA ARG A 222 4.16 20.66 -8.23
C ARG A 222 3.65 20.59 -9.67
N GLN A 223 4.55 20.60 -10.64
CA GLN A 223 4.19 20.57 -12.07
C GLN A 223 3.93 19.16 -12.60
N ASP A 224 4.38 18.14 -11.88
CA ASP A 224 4.18 16.74 -12.25
C ASP A 224 2.75 16.28 -11.92
N MET A 225 2.10 15.63 -12.89
CA MET A 225 0.86 14.88 -12.63
C MET A 225 1.22 13.45 -12.26
N TRP A 226 0.74 12.98 -11.12
CA TRP A 226 0.96 11.63 -10.63
C TRP A 226 -0.30 10.80 -10.79
N THR A 227 -0.17 9.49 -11.07
CA THR A 227 -1.33 8.60 -11.21
C THR A 227 -1.37 7.60 -10.07
N VAL A 228 -2.42 7.64 -9.26
CA VAL A 228 -2.63 6.67 -8.17
C VAL A 228 -3.58 5.58 -8.67
N THR A 229 -3.15 4.32 -8.59
CA THR A 229 -3.95 3.14 -8.90
C THR A 229 -4.18 2.33 -7.64
N ALA A 230 -5.44 2.09 -7.30
CA ALA A 230 -5.84 1.39 -6.09
C ALA A 230 -6.88 0.32 -6.38
N GLU A 231 -6.74 -0.85 -5.77
CA GLU A 231 -7.81 -1.85 -5.79
C GLU A 231 -8.95 -1.43 -4.84
N LYS A 232 -10.23 -1.64 -5.19
CA LYS A 232 -11.39 -1.09 -4.48
C LYS A 232 -11.69 -1.75 -3.12
N ASN A 233 -11.11 -2.91 -2.83
CA ASN A 233 -11.05 -3.50 -1.49
C ASN A 233 -9.78 -3.08 -0.72
N LEU A 234 -9.04 -2.11 -1.28
CA LEU A 234 -7.83 -1.47 -0.75
C LEU A 234 -6.76 -2.48 -0.30
N ARG A 235 -6.71 -3.64 -0.96
CA ARG A 235 -5.69 -4.66 -0.71
C ARG A 235 -4.30 -4.16 -1.08
N ILE A 236 -4.19 -3.36 -2.14
CA ILE A 236 -2.96 -2.74 -2.63
C ILE A 236 -3.27 -1.36 -3.22
N VAL A 237 -2.40 -0.39 -2.93
CA VAL A 237 -2.39 0.94 -3.54
C VAL A 237 -0.99 1.28 -4.03
N MET A 238 -0.93 1.78 -5.26
CA MET A 238 0.28 1.99 -6.03
C MET A 238 0.24 3.38 -6.67
N GLU A 239 1.39 4.02 -6.74
CA GLU A 239 1.59 5.32 -7.35
C GLU A 239 2.49 5.18 -8.59
N ASN A 240 2.20 5.91 -9.66
CA ASN A 240 2.94 5.88 -10.91
C ASN A 240 3.57 7.26 -11.20
N HIS A 241 4.90 7.30 -11.16
CA HIS A 241 5.74 8.45 -11.50
C HIS A 241 6.47 8.13 -12.80
N ASN A 242 6.02 8.63 -13.94
CA ASN A 242 6.69 8.45 -15.24
C ASN A 242 7.06 6.98 -15.60
N ARG A 243 6.21 6.01 -15.23
CA ARG A 243 6.37 4.53 -15.35
C ARG A 243 7.18 3.85 -14.22
N ASP A 244 7.45 4.57 -13.13
CA ASP A 244 7.93 4.01 -11.86
C ASP A 244 6.74 3.79 -10.92
N TYR A 245 6.51 2.53 -10.57
CA TYR A 245 5.37 2.02 -9.82
C TYR A 245 5.76 1.75 -8.36
N HIS A 246 5.51 2.74 -7.50
CA HIS A 246 5.82 2.71 -6.08
C HIS A 246 4.62 2.19 -5.28
N PHE A 247 4.85 1.30 -4.32
CA PHE A 247 3.79 0.64 -3.55
C PHE A 247 3.57 1.33 -2.21
N LEU A 248 2.59 2.22 -2.16
CA LEU A 248 2.32 3.06 -0.98
C LEU A 248 1.86 2.25 0.23
N PHE A 249 0.92 1.32 0.04
CA PHE A 249 0.44 0.46 1.12
C PHE A 249 -0.30 -0.78 0.65
N VAL A 250 -0.39 -1.75 1.57
CA VAL A 250 -1.22 -2.96 1.44
C VAL A 250 -2.10 -3.16 2.68
N ARG A 251 -3.16 -3.96 2.55
CA ARG A 251 -4.02 -4.34 3.69
C ARG A 251 -3.28 -5.26 4.66
N ASN A 252 -3.66 -5.26 5.94
CA ASN A 252 -3.13 -6.24 6.88
C ASN A 252 -3.36 -7.69 6.37
N ASN A 253 -2.39 -8.58 6.60
CA ASN A 253 -2.32 -9.95 6.07
C ASN A 253 -2.28 -10.10 4.54
N TYR A 254 -1.93 -9.06 3.75
CA TYR A 254 -1.77 -9.15 2.28
C TYR A 254 -0.98 -10.39 1.82
N HIS A 255 0.23 -10.57 2.34
CA HIS A 255 1.11 -11.72 2.03
C HIS A 255 0.71 -13.04 2.72
N GLY A 256 -0.29 -13.02 3.61
CA GLY A 256 -0.69 -14.16 4.45
C GLY A 256 -2.00 -14.84 4.04
N ASP A 257 -2.81 -14.21 3.19
CA ASP A 257 -4.04 -14.79 2.65
C ASP A 257 -3.87 -15.12 1.15
N PRO A 258 -3.61 -16.38 0.78
CA PRO A 258 -3.49 -16.77 -0.62
C PRO A 258 -4.83 -16.80 -1.36
N SER A 259 -5.99 -16.66 -0.68
CA SER A 259 -7.30 -16.79 -1.33
C SER A 259 -7.56 -15.68 -2.34
N TRP A 260 -7.06 -14.46 -2.10
CA TRP A 260 -7.21 -13.33 -3.03
C TRP A 260 -6.14 -13.32 -4.14
N VAL A 261 -4.97 -13.93 -3.91
CA VAL A 261 -3.91 -14.06 -4.94
C VAL A 261 -4.19 -15.23 -5.88
N GLY A 262 -4.71 -16.32 -5.32
CA GLY A 262 -5.04 -17.58 -5.98
C GLY A 262 -6.43 -17.62 -6.63
N ILE A 263 -7.14 -16.49 -6.72
CA ILE A 263 -8.27 -16.38 -7.66
C ILE A 263 -7.70 -16.65 -9.06
N THR A 264 -8.10 -17.76 -9.68
CA THR A 264 -7.48 -18.25 -10.91
C THR A 264 -7.55 -17.23 -12.03
N TRP A 265 -6.39 -16.86 -12.57
CA TRP A 265 -6.15 -15.77 -13.53
C TRP A 265 -6.71 -16.02 -14.94
N GLY A 266 -7.73 -16.88 -15.09
CA GLY A 266 -8.32 -17.29 -16.38
C GLY A 266 -9.10 -16.20 -17.14
N ALA A 267 -9.05 -14.95 -16.68
CA ALA A 267 -9.60 -13.77 -17.33
C ALA A 267 -8.56 -12.64 -17.49
N PHE A 268 -7.28 -12.87 -17.15
CA PHE A 268 -6.23 -11.86 -17.33
C PHE A 268 -5.64 -11.93 -18.74
N THR A 269 -6.35 -11.37 -19.71
CA THR A 269 -5.87 -11.19 -21.10
C THR A 269 -4.97 -9.95 -21.16
N GLY A 270 -3.76 -10.05 -20.61
CA GLY A 270 -2.82 -8.94 -20.38
C GLY A 270 -2.84 -7.82 -21.44
N GLU A 271 -2.66 -6.57 -21.00
CA GLU A 271 -2.88 -5.43 -21.90
C GLU A 271 -1.73 -4.43 -21.89
N ALA A 272 -1.85 -3.41 -22.74
CA ALA A 272 -0.96 -2.24 -22.75
C ALA A 272 -1.02 -1.41 -21.45
N MET A 273 -1.92 -1.75 -20.52
CA MET A 273 -2.06 -1.12 -19.20
C MET A 273 -0.94 -1.55 -18.23
N THR A 274 0.20 -0.90 -18.42
CA THR A 274 1.44 -1.01 -17.63
C THR A 274 1.25 -0.92 -16.11
N SER A 275 0.29 -0.13 -15.60
CA SER A 275 -0.04 -0.08 -14.17
C SER A 275 -0.65 -1.38 -13.64
N VAL A 276 -1.55 -2.02 -14.40
CA VAL A 276 -2.18 -3.29 -14.02
C VAL A 276 -1.14 -4.42 -14.07
N ASN A 277 -0.25 -4.39 -15.06
CA ASN A 277 0.89 -5.30 -15.18
C ASN A 277 1.85 -5.19 -13.97
N ALA A 278 2.13 -3.97 -13.49
CA ALA A 278 2.95 -3.75 -12.29
C ALA A 278 2.26 -4.26 -11.01
N LEU A 279 0.96 -4.02 -10.86
CA LEU A 279 0.14 -4.59 -9.77
C LEU A 279 0.15 -6.13 -9.79
N TYR A 280 0.09 -6.75 -10.98
CA TYR A 280 0.18 -8.20 -11.12
C TYR A 280 1.56 -8.73 -10.73
N LEU A 281 2.64 -8.13 -11.25
CA LEU A 281 4.00 -8.52 -10.89
C LEU A 281 4.27 -8.41 -9.39
N HIS A 282 3.79 -7.38 -8.70
CA HIS A 282 3.87 -7.28 -7.24
C HIS A 282 3.15 -8.45 -6.52
N ARG A 283 1.98 -8.86 -7.00
CA ARG A 283 1.24 -10.04 -6.49
C ARG A 283 1.99 -11.35 -6.74
N HIS A 284 2.67 -11.48 -7.88
CA HIS A 284 3.50 -12.63 -8.20
C HIS A 284 4.72 -12.72 -7.28
N ILE A 285 5.47 -11.63 -7.13
CA ILE A 285 6.64 -11.54 -6.23
C ILE A 285 6.21 -11.83 -4.78
N THR A 286 5.06 -11.30 -4.35
CA THR A 286 4.46 -11.58 -3.02
C THR A 286 4.32 -13.08 -2.69
N VAL A 287 4.14 -13.94 -3.70
CA VAL A 287 4.01 -15.41 -3.51
C VAL A 287 5.32 -16.15 -3.73
N PHE A 288 6.12 -15.76 -4.73
CA PHE A 288 7.26 -16.56 -5.20
C PHE A 288 8.64 -16.03 -4.79
N ALA A 289 8.74 -14.76 -4.37
CA ALA A 289 9.99 -14.13 -3.91
C ALA A 289 9.72 -12.96 -2.92
N PRO A 290 8.97 -13.18 -1.82
CA PRO A 290 8.52 -12.11 -0.92
C PRO A 290 9.66 -11.30 -0.29
N GLU A 291 10.85 -11.89 -0.15
CA GLU A 291 12.06 -11.22 0.35
C GLU A 291 12.49 -10.01 -0.50
N MET A 292 12.09 -9.94 -1.78
CA MET A 292 12.32 -8.76 -2.64
C MET A 292 11.53 -7.52 -2.18
N LEU A 293 10.47 -7.74 -1.40
CA LEU A 293 9.57 -6.71 -0.85
C LEU A 293 9.87 -6.40 0.62
N GLU A 294 10.94 -6.96 1.20
CA GLU A 294 11.42 -6.60 2.55
C GLU A 294 11.93 -5.16 2.60
N ASN A 295 12.67 -4.71 1.58
CA ASN A 295 12.98 -3.29 1.46
C ASN A 295 11.71 -2.52 1.07
N PRO A 296 11.30 -1.56 1.89
CA PRO A 296 9.57 -0.61 1.48
C PRO A 296 9.62 0.22 0.21
N ASP A 297 10.82 0.37 -0.34
CA ASP A 297 11.15 1.36 -1.37
C ASP A 297 11.48 0.64 -2.69
N THR A 298 11.38 -0.70 -2.67
CA THR A 298 11.27 -1.54 -3.86
C THR A 298 10.07 -1.08 -4.70
N PHE A 299 10.34 -0.76 -5.95
CA PHE A 299 9.37 -0.30 -6.93
C PHE A 299 9.53 -1.10 -8.23
N ILE A 300 8.51 -1.08 -9.07
CA ILE A 300 8.57 -1.70 -10.40
C ILE A 300 8.76 -0.58 -11.43
N ARG A 301 9.68 -0.72 -12.36
CA ARG A 301 9.88 0.23 -13.48
C ARG A 301 9.56 -0.46 -14.79
N LEU A 302 8.72 0.15 -15.63
CA LEU A 302 8.64 -0.30 -17.03
C LEU A 302 9.92 0.12 -17.75
N THR A 303 10.73 -0.85 -18.15
CA THR A 303 12.00 -0.60 -18.85
C THR A 303 11.84 -0.55 -20.36
N ASP A 304 10.93 -1.33 -20.94
CA ASP A 304 10.69 -1.34 -22.40
C ASP A 304 9.27 -1.82 -22.78
N PHE A 305 8.87 -1.54 -24.02
CA PHE A 305 7.68 -2.08 -24.68
C PHE A 305 8.12 -2.93 -25.87
N TYR A 306 8.12 -4.25 -25.73
CA TYR A 306 8.39 -5.14 -26.86
C TYR A 306 7.09 -5.37 -27.66
N SER A 307 6.80 -4.46 -28.58
CA SER A 307 5.89 -4.72 -29.70
C SER A 307 6.64 -5.48 -30.79
N GLY A 308 6.41 -6.79 -30.91
CA GLY A 308 6.92 -7.54 -32.05
C GLY A 308 6.30 -7.04 -33.37
N GLU A 309 7.05 -7.09 -34.46
CA GLU A 309 6.49 -6.86 -35.81
C GLU A 309 6.09 -8.21 -36.43
N GLY A 310 4.79 -8.51 -36.49
CA GLY A 310 4.27 -9.71 -37.14
C GLY A 310 2.81 -10.04 -36.78
N PRO A 311 2.17 -10.98 -37.50
CA PRO A 311 0.80 -11.43 -37.19
C PRO A 311 0.71 -12.26 -35.90
N ASP A 312 1.83 -12.85 -35.46
CA ASP A 312 1.96 -13.65 -34.24
C ASP A 312 2.70 -12.89 -33.10
N ALA A 313 2.72 -11.55 -33.17
CA ALA A 313 3.49 -10.72 -32.26
C ALA A 313 2.86 -10.64 -30.85
N VAL A 314 3.52 -11.28 -29.88
CA VAL A 314 3.20 -11.17 -28.45
C VAL A 314 3.66 -9.81 -27.92
N THR A 315 2.71 -8.95 -27.56
CA THR A 315 2.98 -7.66 -26.90
C THR A 315 3.52 -7.92 -25.51
N THR A 316 4.76 -7.53 -25.27
CA THR A 316 5.45 -7.84 -24.00
C THR A 316 5.86 -6.56 -23.28
N ASN A 317 5.35 -6.39 -22.06
CA ASN A 317 5.76 -5.32 -21.15
C ASN A 317 7.01 -5.79 -20.39
N ALA A 318 8.16 -5.14 -20.62
CA ALA A 318 9.39 -5.46 -19.93
C ALA A 318 9.53 -4.58 -18.68
N MET A 319 9.68 -5.21 -17.51
CA MET A 319 9.72 -4.55 -16.21
C MET A 319 10.95 -4.94 -15.39
N ALA A 320 11.50 -3.99 -14.65
CA ALA A 320 12.53 -4.25 -13.65
C ALA A 320 11.97 -4.06 -12.24
N VAL A 321 12.35 -4.92 -11.30
CA VAL A 321 12.12 -4.75 -9.87
C VAL A 321 13.35 -4.07 -9.29
N LEU A 322 13.19 -2.83 -8.85
CA LEU A 322 14.29 -1.93 -8.48
C LEU A 322 14.15 -1.47 -7.03
N VAL A 323 15.28 -1.26 -6.37
CA VAL A 323 15.36 -0.65 -5.03
C VAL A 323 16.40 0.49 -5.04
N PRO A 324 16.21 1.59 -4.29
CA PRO A 324 17.22 2.64 -4.16
C PRO A 324 18.56 2.12 -3.62
N GLU A 325 19.67 2.57 -4.22
CA GLU A 325 21.04 2.22 -3.83
C GLU A 325 21.92 3.46 -3.98
N GLY A 326 22.09 4.20 -2.87
CA GLY A 326 22.77 5.49 -2.87
C GLY A 326 22.04 6.53 -3.75
N ASN A 327 22.73 7.02 -4.78
CA ASN A 327 22.18 7.97 -5.77
C ASN A 327 21.66 7.27 -7.05
N ASP A 328 21.59 5.94 -7.07
CA ASP A 328 21.02 5.17 -8.19
C ASP A 328 20.16 4.01 -7.63
N THR A 329 20.14 2.86 -8.31
CA THR A 329 19.18 1.79 -8.15
C THR A 329 19.87 0.45 -8.31
N MET A 330 19.50 -0.50 -7.47
CA MET A 330 19.85 -1.91 -7.60
C MET A 330 18.65 -2.68 -8.16
N ARG A 331 18.87 -3.54 -9.16
CA ARG A 331 17.88 -4.45 -9.71
C ARG A 331 17.87 -5.75 -8.91
N LEU A 332 16.70 -6.12 -8.39
CA LEU A 332 16.46 -7.35 -7.65
C LEU A 332 15.95 -8.48 -8.56
N GLY A 333 15.40 -8.12 -9.72
CA GLY A 333 14.90 -9.03 -10.73
C GLY A 333 14.29 -8.27 -11.91
N HIS A 334 13.83 -9.00 -12.92
CA HIS A 334 13.11 -8.44 -14.06
C HIS A 334 12.00 -9.38 -14.53
N ALA A 335 11.02 -8.87 -15.27
CA ALA A 335 9.90 -9.65 -15.78
C ALA A 335 9.49 -9.23 -17.19
N ASN A 336 9.07 -10.22 -17.97
CA ASN A 336 8.36 -10.04 -19.23
C ASN A 336 6.90 -10.44 -19.00
N ILE A 337 5.96 -9.55 -19.32
CA ILE A 337 4.52 -9.75 -19.10
C ILE A 337 3.80 -9.65 -20.43
N SER A 338 3.25 -10.77 -20.91
CA SER A 338 2.60 -10.89 -22.21
C SER A 338 1.16 -10.37 -22.23
N ASP A 339 0.65 -10.12 -23.43
CA ASP A 339 -0.77 -9.88 -23.70
C ASP A 339 -1.69 -11.09 -23.45
N THR A 340 -1.13 -12.29 -23.35
CA THR A 340 -1.84 -13.48 -22.84
C THR A 340 -1.85 -13.58 -21.31
N GLY A 341 -1.31 -12.57 -20.61
CA GLY A 341 -1.25 -12.56 -19.15
C GLY A 341 -0.21 -13.49 -18.55
N THR A 342 0.76 -13.96 -19.33
CA THR A 342 1.85 -14.80 -18.84
C THR A 342 2.96 -13.91 -18.28
N ILE A 343 3.34 -14.13 -17.02
CA ILE A 343 4.58 -13.58 -16.45
C ILE A 343 5.70 -14.59 -16.66
N GLN A 344 6.77 -14.16 -17.32
CA GLN A 344 8.10 -14.75 -17.18
C GLN A 344 8.92 -13.85 -16.26
N PHE A 345 9.15 -14.30 -15.02
CA PHE A 345 9.86 -13.54 -13.98
C PHE A 345 11.23 -14.17 -13.72
N TYR A 346 12.24 -13.32 -13.63
CA TYR A 346 13.65 -13.64 -13.41
C TYR A 346 14.11 -13.00 -12.09
N LYS A 347 14.65 -13.80 -11.18
CA LYS A 347 15.04 -13.41 -9.84
C LYS A 347 16.56 -13.28 -9.75
N GLU A 348 17.03 -12.03 -9.72
CA GLU A 348 18.44 -11.65 -9.79
C GLU A 348 19.08 -11.48 -8.39
N MET A 349 18.57 -12.18 -7.38
CA MET A 349 19.08 -12.18 -6.01
C MET A 349 18.86 -13.52 -5.30
N GLY A 350 19.69 -13.83 -4.30
CA GLY A 350 19.63 -15.08 -3.55
C GLY A 350 21.01 -15.72 -3.36
N ARG A 351 21.05 -16.99 -2.91
CA ARG A 351 22.31 -17.73 -2.80
C ARG A 351 22.79 -18.18 -4.18
N ALA A 352 24.06 -17.94 -4.45
CA ALA A 352 24.72 -18.20 -5.71
C ALA A 352 26.17 -18.64 -5.47
N GLU A 353 26.90 -18.93 -6.54
CA GLU A 353 28.31 -19.30 -6.50
C GLU A 353 29.12 -18.60 -7.61
N ILE A 354 30.43 -18.51 -7.41
CA ILE A 354 31.38 -18.01 -8.40
C ILE A 354 31.59 -19.03 -9.55
N LYS A 355 31.74 -18.52 -10.77
CA LYS A 355 32.00 -19.23 -12.02
C LYS A 355 33.23 -18.61 -12.68
N GLY A 356 34.38 -19.28 -12.56
CA GLY A 356 35.69 -18.80 -13.02
C GLY A 356 36.73 -18.75 -11.90
N GLU A 357 38.01 -18.77 -12.27
CA GLU A 357 39.15 -18.77 -11.34
C GLU A 357 39.71 -17.35 -11.18
N GLY A 358 40.22 -17.01 -9.99
CA GLY A 358 40.80 -15.70 -9.69
C GLY A 358 39.81 -14.53 -9.80
N VAL A 359 38.51 -14.79 -9.62
CA VAL A 359 37.45 -13.78 -9.78
C VAL A 359 37.50 -12.77 -8.64
N ARG A 360 37.65 -11.49 -9.00
CA ARG A 360 37.85 -10.38 -8.07
C ARG A 360 36.55 -9.88 -7.46
N ILE A 361 36.44 -9.99 -6.15
CA ILE A 361 35.48 -9.24 -5.34
C ILE A 361 36.07 -7.85 -5.07
N ARG A 362 35.25 -6.81 -5.24
CA ARG A 362 35.69 -5.42 -5.30
C ARG A 362 34.93 -4.51 -4.34
N GLU A 363 35.55 -3.39 -3.98
CA GLU A 363 34.97 -2.39 -3.08
C GLU A 363 33.85 -1.57 -3.76
N GLU A 364 33.96 -1.34 -5.07
CA GLU A 364 32.98 -0.61 -5.88
C GLU A 364 32.60 -1.41 -7.15
N PRO A 365 31.45 -1.14 -7.79
CA PRO A 365 31.05 -1.75 -9.06
C PRO A 365 31.79 -1.13 -10.27
N ASN A 366 33.13 -1.20 -10.27
CA ASN A 366 33.97 -0.81 -11.41
C ASN A 366 35.33 -1.52 -11.37
N THR A 367 36.09 -1.51 -12.47
CA THR A 367 37.39 -2.22 -12.56
C THR A 367 38.59 -1.49 -11.92
N ASN A 368 38.43 -0.23 -11.49
CA ASN A 368 39.52 0.66 -11.06
C ASN A 368 39.62 0.84 -9.53
N CYS A 369 38.62 0.39 -8.77
CA CYS A 369 38.60 0.38 -7.31
C CYS A 369 39.45 -0.74 -6.70
N ALA A 370 39.50 -0.78 -5.35
CA ALA A 370 40.20 -1.81 -4.59
C ALA A 370 39.60 -3.22 -4.79
N ILE A 371 40.46 -4.23 -4.62
CA ILE A 371 40.10 -5.65 -4.62
C ILE A 371 40.01 -6.09 -3.16
N LEU A 372 38.83 -6.54 -2.73
CA LEU A 372 38.58 -7.08 -1.39
C LEU A 372 39.07 -8.53 -1.27
N GLY A 373 39.13 -9.26 -2.39
CA GLY A 373 39.73 -10.58 -2.49
C GLY A 373 39.53 -11.22 -3.86
N GLU A 374 40.18 -12.35 -4.08
CA GLU A 374 39.97 -13.23 -5.25
C GLU A 374 39.30 -14.53 -4.77
N LYS A 375 38.40 -15.08 -5.60
CA LYS A 375 37.60 -16.29 -5.34
C LYS A 375 37.56 -17.17 -6.60
N ASP A 376 37.49 -18.47 -6.42
CA ASP A 376 37.51 -19.46 -7.52
C ASP A 376 36.15 -20.15 -7.70
N THR A 377 36.02 -20.99 -8.74
CA THR A 377 34.74 -21.62 -9.11
C THR A 377 34.15 -22.42 -7.94
N GLY A 378 32.86 -22.23 -7.68
CA GLY A 378 32.13 -22.91 -6.61
C GLY A 378 32.24 -22.24 -5.24
N TYR A 379 32.91 -21.09 -5.12
CA TYR A 379 32.85 -20.31 -3.89
C TYR A 379 31.43 -19.75 -3.66
N PRO A 380 30.77 -20.05 -2.53
CA PRO A 380 29.39 -19.65 -2.26
C PRO A 380 29.30 -18.18 -1.80
N LEU A 381 28.20 -17.52 -2.16
CA LEU A 381 27.88 -16.16 -1.73
C LEU A 381 26.36 -15.91 -1.76
N THR A 382 25.94 -14.75 -1.28
CA THR A 382 24.59 -14.21 -1.50
C THR A 382 24.67 -13.03 -2.47
N VAL A 383 23.95 -13.07 -3.59
CA VAL A 383 23.71 -11.90 -4.43
C VAL A 383 22.55 -11.11 -3.83
N LEU A 384 22.78 -9.81 -3.57
CA LEU A 384 21.79 -8.88 -3.03
C LEU A 384 20.99 -8.18 -4.14
N GLY A 385 21.51 -8.22 -5.38
CA GLY A 385 20.95 -7.64 -6.59
C GLY A 385 22.08 -7.17 -7.52
N PHE A 386 21.73 -6.56 -8.65
CA PHE A 386 22.69 -6.05 -9.64
C PHE A 386 22.64 -4.53 -9.73
N VAL A 387 23.79 -3.89 -9.85
CA VAL A 387 23.96 -2.44 -9.99
C VAL A 387 24.63 -2.09 -11.33
N LYS A 388 24.51 -0.83 -11.72
CA LYS A 388 25.22 -0.26 -12.88
C LYS A 388 26.66 0.07 -12.50
N GLU A 389 27.50 0.24 -13.51
CA GLU A 389 28.82 0.86 -13.31
C GLU A 389 28.65 2.38 -13.11
N PRO A 390 29.38 3.06 -12.20
CA PRO A 390 29.19 4.48 -11.93
C PRO A 390 29.39 5.35 -13.19
N GLY A 391 28.35 6.08 -13.57
CA GLY A 391 28.33 6.89 -14.80
C GLY A 391 27.86 6.15 -16.07
N GLU A 392 27.48 4.87 -15.98
CA GLU A 392 26.85 4.14 -17.09
C GLU A 392 25.51 4.79 -17.49
N LYS A 393 25.48 5.34 -18.71
CA LYS A 393 24.30 6.03 -19.25
C LYS A 393 23.23 5.03 -19.73
N TYR A 394 23.62 3.84 -20.17
CA TYR A 394 22.74 2.90 -20.88
C TYR A 394 22.13 1.82 -19.97
N GLY A 395 21.80 2.18 -18.73
CA GLY A 395 20.90 1.39 -17.85
C GLY A 395 21.33 -0.04 -17.53
N THR A 396 22.55 -0.45 -17.89
CA THR A 396 22.93 -1.87 -17.90
C THR A 396 23.44 -2.30 -16.53
N TYR A 397 22.70 -3.18 -15.87
CA TYR A 397 23.06 -3.77 -14.58
C TYR A 397 24.13 -4.85 -14.79
N LYS A 398 25.40 -4.49 -14.61
CA LYS A 398 26.58 -5.33 -14.96
C LYS A 398 27.28 -5.97 -13.76
N TRP A 399 27.07 -5.41 -12.57
CA TRP A 399 27.81 -5.76 -11.36
C TRP A 399 26.86 -6.34 -10.33
N ALA A 400 27.04 -7.59 -9.94
CA ALA A 400 26.33 -8.17 -8.81
C ALA A 400 26.90 -7.57 -7.51
N LYS A 401 26.03 -6.99 -6.68
CA LYS A 401 26.33 -6.65 -5.29
C LYS A 401 26.19 -7.94 -4.48
N VAL A 402 27.25 -8.34 -3.80
CA VAL A 402 27.35 -9.65 -3.14
C VAL A 402 27.74 -9.52 -1.67
N GLN A 403 27.22 -10.43 -0.85
CA GLN A 403 27.67 -10.68 0.51
C GLN A 403 28.35 -12.05 0.58
N LEU A 404 29.55 -12.08 1.18
CA LEU A 404 30.30 -13.30 1.45
C LEU A 404 29.86 -13.92 2.79
N ASP A 405 30.18 -15.18 3.03
CA ASP A 405 29.76 -15.91 4.25
C ASP A 405 30.39 -15.39 5.56
N ASP A 406 31.41 -14.53 5.48
CA ASP A 406 31.98 -13.78 6.62
C ASP A 406 31.27 -12.44 6.89
N GLY A 407 30.24 -12.10 6.09
CA GLY A 407 29.46 -10.87 6.17
C GLY A 407 29.97 -9.73 5.28
N THR A 408 31.17 -9.84 4.68
CA THR A 408 31.75 -8.82 3.79
C THR A 408 30.84 -8.54 2.61
N VAL A 409 30.53 -7.27 2.36
CA VAL A 409 29.80 -6.83 1.16
C VAL A 409 30.77 -6.26 0.14
N GLY A 410 30.56 -6.57 -1.14
CA GLY A 410 31.36 -6.06 -2.26
C GLY A 410 30.67 -6.30 -3.60
N TYR A 411 31.42 -6.15 -4.69
CA TYR A 411 30.90 -6.23 -6.05
C TYR A 411 31.71 -7.20 -6.91
N VAL A 412 31.04 -7.88 -7.84
CA VAL A 412 31.65 -8.78 -8.82
C VAL A 412 30.93 -8.67 -10.17
N SER A 413 31.63 -8.85 -11.29
CA SER A 413 30.99 -8.77 -12.61
C SER A 413 30.04 -9.95 -12.81
N GLY A 414 28.81 -9.67 -13.23
CA GLY A 414 27.70 -10.64 -13.23
C GLY A 414 27.93 -11.91 -14.04
N GLN A 415 28.73 -11.82 -15.11
CA GLN A 415 29.16 -12.97 -15.94
C GLN A 415 29.85 -14.11 -15.15
N PHE A 416 30.36 -13.82 -13.94
CA PHE A 416 31.01 -14.77 -13.04
C PHE A 416 30.09 -15.31 -11.93
N ILE A 417 28.78 -15.03 -11.99
CA ILE A 417 27.77 -15.62 -11.09
C ILE A 417 27.16 -16.88 -11.73
N ARG A 418 26.75 -17.83 -10.89
CA ARG A 418 25.92 -18.99 -11.27
C ARG A 418 24.96 -19.34 -10.12
N GLY A 419 23.76 -19.85 -10.46
CA GLY A 419 22.80 -20.40 -9.48
C GLY A 419 21.58 -19.52 -9.18
N ILE A 420 21.52 -18.32 -9.77
CA ILE A 420 20.35 -17.45 -9.87
C ILE A 420 20.16 -17.04 -11.34
N ASP A 421 19.05 -16.40 -11.68
CA ASP A 421 18.94 -15.70 -12.96
C ASP A 421 19.93 -14.53 -12.99
N THR A 422 20.62 -14.32 -14.12
CA THR A 422 21.56 -13.19 -14.27
C THR A 422 21.24 -12.34 -15.51
N PRO A 423 21.71 -11.09 -15.58
CA PRO A 423 21.63 -10.26 -16.80
C PRO A 423 22.47 -10.76 -17.99
N PHE A 424 23.02 -11.99 -17.95
CA PHE A 424 24.03 -12.51 -18.87
C PHE A 424 23.74 -13.93 -19.41
N ASP A 425 22.64 -14.57 -19.00
CA ASP A 425 22.24 -15.94 -19.41
C ASP A 425 21.02 -15.93 -20.37
#